data_AF-A0A0L0QKK7-F1
#
_entry.id   AF-A0A0L0QKK7-F1
#
_cell.length_a   1.000
_cell.length_b   1.000
_cell.length_c   1.000
_cell.angle_alpha   90.00
_cell.angle_beta   90.00
_cell.angle_gamma   90.00
#
_symmetry.space_group_name_H-M   'P 1'
#
loop_
_entity.id
_entity.type
_entity.pdbx_description
1 polymer ?
#
loop_
_entity_poly.entity_id
_entity_poly.type
_entity_poly.pdbx_seq_one_letter_code
_entity_poly.pdbx_strand_id
1 'polypeptide(L)'
;MDIKIYDNNDTGNRIKVFFAVNDQNIVDSVTVGNSAVPMRKGFQFYVDDYIASQIDKTELALTGGYPSLVVREGEEIEIPTEEQEKQKEIEELERKLKELRGEEDVPNE
;
A
#
# COMPACT_ATOMS: atom_id res chain seq x y z
N MET A 1 9.60 -10.09 11.32
CA MET A 1 9.21 -10.37 9.92
C MET A 1 9.56 -9.13 9.11
N ASP A 2 10.27 -9.30 7.99
CA ASP A 2 10.69 -8.18 7.15
C ASP A 2 9.61 -7.87 6.10
N ILE A 3 9.01 -6.68 6.18
CA ILE A 3 8.02 -6.23 5.21
C ILE A 3 8.76 -5.66 4.00
N LYS A 4 8.38 -6.11 2.81
CA LYS A 4 8.92 -5.55 1.57
C LYS A 4 8.33 -4.16 1.34
N ILE A 5 9.21 -3.19 1.14
CA ILE A 5 8.87 -1.82 0.74
C ILE A 5 9.46 -1.53 -0.63
N TYR A 6 8.80 -0.65 -1.37
CA TYR A 6 9.18 -0.27 -2.73
C TYR A 6 9.21 1.26 -2.86
N ASP A 7 10.08 1.77 -3.72
CA ASP A 7 10.19 3.21 -3.99
C ASP A 7 9.13 3.72 -4.98
N ASN A 8 8.54 2.82 -5.77
CA ASN A 8 7.58 3.14 -6.82
C ASN A 8 6.45 2.10 -6.95
N ASN A 9 5.39 2.50 -7.67
CA ASN A 9 4.27 1.64 -8.04
C ASN A 9 4.39 1.13 -9.48
N ASP A 10 5.53 0.53 -9.85
CA ASP A 10 5.78 0.08 -11.23
C ASP A 10 4.77 -0.95 -11.73
N THR A 11 4.22 -1.74 -10.82
CA THR A 11 3.25 -2.81 -11.11
C THR A 11 1.79 -2.33 -11.07
N GLY A 12 1.53 -1.07 -10.71
CA GLY A 12 0.18 -0.49 -10.62
C GLY A 12 -0.66 -0.98 -9.44
N ASN A 13 -0.32 -2.14 -8.85
CA ASN A 13 -1.05 -2.81 -7.77
C ASN A 13 -0.50 -2.55 -6.36
N ARG A 14 0.49 -1.65 -6.22
CA ARG A 14 1.02 -1.28 -4.90
C ARG A 14 0.29 -0.06 -4.35
N ILE A 15 0.21 -0.03 -3.03
CA ILE A 15 -0.44 1.05 -2.28
C ILE A 15 0.62 1.92 -1.63
N LYS A 16 0.52 3.21 -1.89
CA LYS A 16 1.33 4.25 -1.28
C LYS A 16 0.97 4.39 0.20
N VAL A 17 1.99 4.39 1.05
CA VAL A 17 1.89 4.68 2.48
C VAL A 17 2.84 5.82 2.83
N PHE A 18 2.34 6.78 3.59
CA PHE A 18 3.10 7.93 4.05
C PHE A 18 3.06 8.04 5.57
N PHE A 19 4.24 8.03 6.19
CA PHE A 19 4.43 8.24 7.62
C PHE A 19 4.85 9.69 7.85
N ALA A 20 3.93 10.50 8.39
CA ALA A 20 4.27 11.85 8.83
C ALA A 20 5.03 11.78 10.15
N VAL A 21 6.17 12.46 10.22
CA VAL A 21 6.98 12.52 11.44
C VAL A 21 7.06 13.95 11.96
N ASN A 22 7.13 14.09 13.27
CA ASN A 22 7.36 15.38 13.92
C ASN A 22 8.86 15.73 13.97
N ASP A 23 9.21 16.87 14.59
CA ASP A 23 10.59 17.34 14.71
C ASP A 23 11.51 16.42 15.54
N GLN A 24 10.92 15.53 16.35
CA GLN A 24 11.63 14.51 17.11
C GLN A 24 11.76 13.17 16.36
N ASN A 25 11.38 13.12 15.08
CA ASN A 25 11.30 11.92 14.25
C ASN A 25 10.33 10.86 14.79
N ILE A 26 9.33 11.26 15.58
CA ILE A 26 8.26 10.38 16.05
C ILE A 26 7.12 10.43 15.03
N VAL A 27 6.58 9.27 14.69
CA VAL A 27 5.41 9.15 13.79
C VAL A 27 4.20 9.79 14.46
N ASP A 28 3.63 10.81 13.81
CA ASP A 28 2.43 11.52 14.24
C ASP A 28 1.17 10.96 13.56
N SER A 29 1.29 10.59 12.28
CA SER A 29 0.17 10.04 11.52
C SER A 29 0.64 9.16 10.36
N VAL A 30 -0.22 8.22 9.96
CA VAL A 30 -0.02 7.38 8.78
C VAL A 30 -1.15 7.62 7.79
N THR A 31 -0.81 7.86 6.53
CA THR A 31 -1.76 8.04 5.43
C THR A 31 -1.57 6.93 4.41
N VAL A 32 -2.65 6.21 4.08
CA VAL A 32 -2.66 5.14 3.08
C VAL A 32 -3.46 5.59 1.87
N GLY A 33 -2.93 5.36 0.67
CA GLY A 33 -3.63 5.56 -0.59
C GLY A 33 -2.79 6.27 -1.66
N ASN A 34 -2.98 5.87 -2.91
CA ASN A 34 -2.20 6.35 -4.05
C ASN A 34 -2.44 7.84 -4.38
N SER A 35 -3.57 8.40 -3.96
CA SER A 35 -3.91 9.82 -4.13
C SER A 35 -3.38 10.71 -3.01
N ALA A 36 -2.70 10.15 -2.00
CA ALA A 36 -2.19 10.93 -0.87
C ALA A 36 -1.01 11.81 -1.29
N VAL A 37 -1.18 13.13 -1.24
CA VAL A 37 -0.10 14.10 -1.43
C VAL A 37 0.42 14.53 -0.05
N PRO A 38 1.62 14.11 0.36
CA PRO A 38 2.16 14.48 1.66
C PRO A 38 2.49 15.98 1.71
N MET A 39 1.86 16.71 2.63
CA MET A 39 2.17 18.12 2.92
C MET A 39 3.09 18.31 4.13
N ARG A 40 3.37 17.23 4.87
CA ARG A 40 4.20 17.23 6.08
C ARG A 40 5.53 16.54 5.81
N LYS A 41 6.52 16.78 6.66
CA LYS A 41 7.77 16.00 6.67
C LYS A 41 7.48 14.56 7.05
N GLY A 42 8.10 13.61 6.38
CA GLY A 42 7.82 12.20 6.59
C GLY A 42 8.52 11.30 5.59
N PHE A 43 8.14 10.03 5.64
CA PHE A 43 8.68 8.99 4.79
C PHE A 43 7.57 8.35 3.95
N GLN A 44 7.88 8.04 2.70
CA GLN A 44 6.94 7.51 1.74
C GLN A 44 7.45 6.19 1.18
N PHE A 45 6.58 5.20 1.15
CA PHE A 45 6.86 3.88 0.59
C PHE A 45 5.65 3.38 -0.20
N TYR A 46 5.88 2.39 -1.05
CA TYR A 46 4.83 1.55 -1.62
C TYR A 46 4.91 0.16 -1.01
N VAL A 47 3.76 -0.41 -0.70
CA VAL A 47 3.63 -1.76 -0.14
C VAL A 47 2.53 -2.51 -0.89
N ASP A 48 2.51 -3.83 -0.75
CA ASP A 48 1.43 -4.66 -1.29
C ASP A 48 0.10 -4.37 -0.59
N ASP A 49 -1.04 -4.65 -1.24
CA ASP A 49 -2.37 -4.33 -0.69
C ASP A 49 -2.59 -4.95 0.70
N TYR A 50 -2.16 -6.20 0.89
CA TYR A 50 -2.42 -6.93 2.13
C TYR A 50 -1.67 -6.31 3.31
N ILE A 51 -0.50 -5.71 3.06
CA ILE A 51 0.24 -4.92 4.04
C ILE A 51 -0.50 -3.61 4.31
N ALA A 52 -0.94 -2.90 3.27
CA ALA A 52 -1.63 -1.63 3.42
C ALA A 52 -2.94 -1.75 4.22
N SER A 53 -3.65 -2.87 4.08
CA SER A 53 -4.87 -3.18 4.85
C SER A 53 -4.61 -3.45 6.33
N GLN A 54 -3.36 -3.77 6.70
CA GLN A 54 -2.91 -4.11 8.05
C GLN A 54 -1.84 -3.13 8.55
N ILE A 55 -1.82 -1.90 8.02
CA ILE A 55 -0.75 -0.94 8.31
C ILE A 55 -0.69 -0.55 9.80
N ASP A 56 -1.82 -0.65 10.49
CA ASP A 56 -1.98 -0.42 11.92
C ASP A 56 -1.17 -1.42 12.78
N LYS A 57 -0.90 -2.62 12.25
CA LYS A 57 -0.03 -3.63 12.86
C LYS A 57 1.46 -3.40 12.60
N THR A 58 1.79 -2.37 11.83
CA THR A 58 3.16 -2.06 11.43
C THR A 58 3.67 -0.78 12.11
N GLU A 59 4.99 -0.65 12.14
CA GLU A 59 5.68 0.54 12.60
C GLU A 59 6.84 0.90 11.68
N LEU A 60 7.12 2.20 11.63
CA LEU A 60 8.27 2.74 10.93
C LEU A 60 9.51 2.59 11.82
N ALA A 61 10.45 1.74 11.41
CA ALA A 61 11.75 1.63 12.04
C ALA A 61 12.79 2.48 11.28
N LEU A 62 13.58 3.26 12.01
CA LEU A 62 14.69 4.04 11.44
C LEU A 62 16.02 3.34 11.77
N THR A 63 16.22 2.14 11.22
CA THR A 63 17.40 1.32 11.54
C THR A 63 18.52 1.59 10.53
N GLY A 64 19.72 1.95 11.02
CA GLY A 64 20.89 2.10 10.16
C GLY A 64 20.85 3.30 9.19
N GLY A 65 20.00 4.30 9.46
CA GLY A 65 19.85 5.51 8.64
C GLY A 65 18.89 5.35 7.45
N TYR A 66 18.33 4.16 7.25
CA TYR A 66 17.31 3.91 6.24
C TYR A 66 15.98 3.58 6.93
N PRO A 67 14.88 4.18 6.48
CA PRO A 67 13.57 3.85 7.01
C PRO A 67 13.11 2.49 6.47
N SER A 68 12.59 1.66 7.36
CA SER A 68 12.01 0.36 7.04
C SER A 68 10.67 0.18 7.75
N LEU A 69 9.85 -0.74 7.24
CA LEU A 69 8.59 -1.10 7.87
C LEU A 69 8.76 -2.45 8.58
N VAL A 70 8.39 -2.50 9.85
CA VAL A 70 8.44 -3.73 10.65
C VAL A 70 7.08 -3.99 11.30
N VAL A 71 6.82 -5.25 11.62
CA VAL A 71 5.63 -5.64 12.38
C VAL A 71 5.83 -5.25 13.83
N ARG A 72 4.82 -4.65 14.46
CA ARG A 72 4.86 -4.30 15.88
C ARG A 72 5.03 -5.54 16.75
N GLU A 73 5.62 -5.35 17.92
CA GLU A 73 5.80 -6.43 18.88
C GLU A 73 4.45 -7.06 19.29
N GLY A 74 4.33 -8.37 19.10
CA GLY A 74 3.11 -9.12 19.42
C GLY A 74 2.04 -9.17 18.32
N GLU A 75 2.24 -8.47 17.20
CA GLU A 75 1.35 -8.51 16.05
C GLU A 75 1.83 -9.51 14.98
N GLU A 76 0.89 -10.01 14.17
CA GLU A 76 1.18 -10.86 13.01
C GLU A 76 0.46 -10.31 11.76
N ILE A 77 1.18 -10.34 10.64
CA ILE A 77 0.64 -9.97 9.33
C ILE A 77 0.10 -11.22 8.66
N GLU A 78 -1.16 -11.16 8.28
CA GLU A 78 -1.77 -12.21 7.46
C GLU A 78 -1.28 -12.04 6.02
N ILE A 79 -0.47 -12.99 5.56
CA ILE A 79 -0.04 -13.07 4.16
C ILE A 79 -1.12 -13.87 3.41
N PRO A 80 -1.71 -13.32 2.34
CA PRO A 80 -2.68 -14.05 1.54
C PRO A 80 -2.03 -15.32 0.98
N THR A 81 -2.79 -16.42 0.95
CA THR A 81 -2.34 -17.65 0.30
C THR A 81 -2.35 -17.47 -1.22
N GLU A 82 -1.61 -18.30 -1.96
CA GLU A 82 -1.60 -18.26 -3.45
C GLU A 82 -3.02 -18.32 -4.06
N GLU A 83 -3.95 -19.01 -3.39
CA GLU A 83 -5.34 -19.12 -3.84
C GLU A 83 -6.10 -17.80 -3.68
N GLN A 84 -5.87 -17.09 -2.57
CA GLN A 84 -6.45 -15.76 -2.33
C GLN A 84 -5.85 -14.69 -3.27
N GLU A 85 -4.56 -14.78 -3.57
CA GLU A 85 -3.91 -13.90 -4.55
C GLU A 85 -4.49 -14.09 -5.95
N LYS A 86 -4.65 -15.35 -6.40
CA LYS A 86 -5.28 -15.66 -7.70
C LYS A 86 -6.72 -15.12 -7.77
N GLN A 87 -7.48 -15.23 -6.69
CA GLN A 87 -8.86 -14.79 -6.68
C GLN A 87 -8.98 -13.26 -6.75
N LYS A 88 -8.10 -12.53 -6.04
CA LYS A 88 -7.98 -11.07 -6.17
C LYS A 88 -7.53 -10.64 -7.57
N GLU A 89 -6.57 -11.35 -8.16
CA GLU A 89 -6.11 -11.06 -9.53
C GLU A 89 -7.25 -11.25 -10.54
N ILE A 90 -8.05 -12.31 -10.40
CA ILE A 90 -9.25 -12.53 -11.21
C ILE A 90 -10.23 -11.36 -11.03
N GLU A 91 -10.52 -10.94 -9.80
CA GLU A 91 -11.46 -9.83 -9.54
C GLU A 91 -10.96 -8.49 -10.11
N GLU A 92 -9.67 -8.20 -9.99
CA GLU A 92 -9.07 -6.99 -10.56
C GLU A 92 -9.09 -7.01 -12.10
N LEU A 93 -8.81 -8.16 -12.70
CA LEU A 93 -8.92 -8.36 -14.14
C LEU A 93 -10.37 -8.25 -14.62
N GLU A 94 -11.33 -8.80 -13.89
CA GLU A 94 -12.77 -8.67 -14.17
C GLU A 94 -13.23 -7.22 -14.07
N ARG A 95 -12.74 -6.47 -13.07
CA ARG A 95 -13.03 -5.04 -12.94
C ARG A 95 -12.46 -4.25 -14.12
N LYS A 96 -11.20 -4.49 -14.50
CA LYS A 96 -10.59 -3.87 -15.70
C LYS A 96 -11.33 -4.23 -16.97
N LEU A 97 -11.75 -5.49 -17.13
CA LEU A 97 -12.59 -5.92 -18.26
C LEU A 97 -13.94 -5.20 -18.28
N LYS A 98 -14.55 -4.97 -17.10
CA LYS A 98 -15.80 -4.23 -16.99
C LYS A 98 -15.64 -2.75 -17.33
N GLU A 99 -14.55 -2.12 -16.91
CA GLU A 99 -14.23 -0.73 -17.25
C GLU A 99 -14.00 -0.59 -18.77
N LEU A 100 -13.24 -1.50 -19.38
CA LEU A 100 -13.01 -1.52 -20.84
C LEU A 100 -14.29 -1.78 -21.64
N ARG A 101 -15.15 -2.68 -21.17
CA ARG A 101 -16.47 -2.93 -21.80
C ARG A 101 -17.47 -1.80 -21.57
N GLY A 102 -17.28 -1.01 -20.52
CA GLY A 102 -18.10 0.17 -20.21
C GLY A 102 -17.78 1.39 -21.10
N GLU A 103 -16.65 1.39 -21.82
CA GLU A 103 -16.31 2.41 -22.82
C GLU A 103 -16.88 2.08 -24.23
N GLU A 104 -17.55 0.94 -24.42
CA GLU A 104 -18.23 0.57 -25.69
C GLU A 104 -19.72 0.97 -25.75
N ASP A 105 -20.25 1.70 -24.76
CA ASP A 105 -21.64 2.19 -24.73
C ASP A 105 -21.68 3.73 -24.89
N VAL A 106 -21.10 4.22 -25.99
CA VAL A 106 -21.51 5.52 -26.57
C VAL A 106 -22.68 5.24 -27.52
N PRO A 107 -23.93 5.56 -27.13
CA PRO A 107 -25.04 5.52 -28.07
C PRO A 107 -24.77 6.60 -29.13
N ASN A 108 -24.66 6.15 -30.37
CA ASN A 108 -24.61 7.02 -31.53
C ASN A 108 -26.01 7.63 -31.71
N GLU A 109 -26.22 8.86 -31.26
CA GLU A 109 -27.33 9.74 -31.65
C GLU A 109 -26.82 11.11 -32.12
#